data_AF-A0A538P1M7-F1
#
_entry.id   AF-A0A538P1M7-F1
#
_cell.length_a   1.000
_cell.length_b   1.000
_cell.length_c   1.000
_cell.angle_alpha   90.00
_cell.angle_beta   90.00
_cell.angle_gamma   90.00
#
_symmetry.space_group_name_H-M   'P 1'
#
loop_
_entity.id
_entity.type
_entity.pdbx_description
1 polymer ?
#
loop_
_entity_poly.entity_id
_entity_poly.type
_entity_poly.pdbx_seq_one_letter_code
_entity_poly.pdbx_strand_id
1 'polypeptide(L)'
;MTIDKVPLEWLYGDAVCVDISHFAPKSWISAADLEEAVKKSGVQIKRGDIVLLYTAHWNRHRGTPSYSTDNPGLTKEACEWLADQ
;
A
#
# COMPACT_ATOMS: atom_id res chain seq x y z
N MET A 1 4.17 -20.59 7.49
CA MET A 1 5.51 -20.41 6.88
C MET A 1 6.35 -19.59 7.85
N THR A 2 7.65 -19.85 7.96
CA THR A 2 8.60 -19.06 8.76
C THR A 2 9.47 -18.20 7.82
N ILE A 3 10.12 -17.16 8.33
CA ILE A 3 10.85 -16.20 7.48
C ILE A 3 11.98 -16.86 6.66
N ASP A 4 12.65 -17.88 7.22
CA ASP A 4 13.67 -18.70 6.56
C ASP A 4 13.15 -19.51 5.36
N LYS A 5 11.82 -19.63 5.23
CA LYS A 5 11.16 -20.35 4.13
C LYS A 5 10.59 -19.41 3.06
N VAL A 6 10.70 -18.10 3.25
CA VAL A 6 10.25 -17.11 2.25
C VAL A 6 11.31 -17.03 1.14
N PRO A 7 10.94 -17.25 -0.12
CA PRO A 7 11.88 -17.11 -1.23
C PRO A 7 12.41 -15.67 -1.31
N LEU A 8 13.73 -15.50 -1.44
CA LEU A 8 14.34 -14.17 -1.44
C LEU A 8 13.85 -13.32 -2.61
N GLU A 9 13.53 -13.95 -3.75
CA GLU A 9 12.97 -13.29 -4.94
C GLU A 9 11.61 -12.62 -4.69
N TRP A 10 10.94 -12.88 -3.56
CA TRP A 10 9.73 -12.14 -3.17
C TRP A 10 10.03 -10.86 -2.39
N LEU A 11 11.27 -10.70 -1.92
CA LEU A 11 11.69 -9.62 -1.02
C LEU A 11 12.54 -8.54 -1.70
N TYR A 12 12.90 -8.74 -2.97
CA TYR A 12 13.59 -7.76 -3.80
C TYR A 12 13.13 -7.87 -5.25
N GLY A 13 13.03 -6.75 -5.96
CA GLY A 13 12.58 -6.73 -7.35
C GLY A 13 12.15 -5.33 -7.79
N ASP A 14 11.47 -5.29 -8.93
CA ASP A 14 10.82 -4.08 -9.41
C ASP A 14 9.73 -3.65 -8.43
N ALA A 15 9.59 -2.33 -8.27
CA ALA A 15 8.64 -1.75 -7.35
C ALA A 15 7.94 -0.55 -7.97
N VAL A 16 6.65 -0.41 -7.65
CA VAL A 16 5.86 0.77 -7.98
C VAL A 16 5.44 1.47 -6.69
N CYS A 17 5.49 2.80 -6.69
CA CYS A 17 5.03 3.61 -5.58
C CYS A 17 3.77 4.37 -6.00
N VAL A 18 2.67 4.13 -5.30
CA VAL A 18 1.38 4.78 -5.55
C VAL A 18 1.12 5.78 -4.43
N ASP A 19 0.97 7.05 -4.81
CA ASP A 19 0.64 8.12 -3.85
C ASP A 19 -0.84 8.07 -3.49
N ILE A 20 -1.11 7.68 -2.25
CA ILE A 20 -2.43 7.66 -1.63
C ILE A 20 -2.46 8.58 -0.39
N SER A 21 -1.56 9.55 -0.32
CA SER A 21 -1.43 10.44 0.84
C SER A 21 -2.63 11.36 1.02
N HIS A 22 -3.47 11.53 -0.01
CA HIS A 22 -4.66 12.37 0.05
C HIS A 22 -5.77 11.80 0.94
N PHE A 23 -5.71 10.50 1.31
CA PHE A 23 -6.66 9.90 2.24
C PHE A 23 -6.46 10.42 3.67
N ALA A 24 -7.58 10.58 4.37
CA ALA A 24 -7.61 11.06 5.74
C ALA A 24 -7.09 9.99 6.73
N PRO A 25 -6.59 10.40 7.90
CA PRO A 25 -6.31 9.46 8.98
C PRO A 25 -7.54 8.62 9.35
N LYS A 26 -7.34 7.36 9.75
CA LYS A 26 -8.41 6.40 10.12
C LYS A 26 -9.46 6.14 9.02
N SER A 27 -9.15 6.41 7.76
CA SER A 27 -10.03 6.07 6.65
C SER A 27 -9.78 4.66 6.12
N TRP A 28 -10.80 4.12 5.45
CA TRP A 28 -10.69 2.91 4.65
C TRP A 28 -10.54 3.27 3.17
N ILE A 29 -9.59 2.62 2.51
CA ILE A 29 -9.30 2.77 1.08
C ILE A 29 -9.83 1.52 0.39
N SER A 30 -10.77 1.71 -0.54
CA SER A 30 -11.42 0.64 -1.29
C SER A 30 -10.61 0.21 -2.52
N ALA A 31 -11.05 -0.88 -3.18
CA ALA A 31 -10.45 -1.31 -4.44
C ALA A 31 -10.57 -0.24 -5.54
N ALA A 32 -11.72 0.45 -5.61
CA ALA A 32 -11.95 1.51 -6.58
C ALA A 32 -11.03 2.73 -6.34
N ASP A 33 -10.79 3.06 -5.07
CA ASP A 33 -9.85 4.12 -4.69
C ASP A 33 -8.42 3.81 -5.16
N LEU A 34 -7.97 2.55 -4.97
CA LEU A 34 -6.66 2.10 -5.42
C LEU A 34 -6.56 2.09 -6.94
N GLU A 35 -7.57 1.56 -7.65
CA GLU A 35 -7.60 1.55 -9.11
C GLU A 35 -7.50 2.97 -9.68
N GLU A 36 -8.23 3.92 -9.10
CA GLU A 36 -8.16 5.31 -9.48
C GLU A 36 -6.78 5.93 -9.20
N ALA A 37 -6.19 5.65 -8.03
CA ALA A 37 -4.87 6.15 -7.67
C ALA A 37 -3.77 5.60 -8.60
N VAL A 38 -3.81 4.30 -8.91
CA VAL A 38 -2.90 3.65 -9.86
C VAL A 38 -3.05 4.28 -11.25
N LYS A 39 -4.28 4.40 -11.74
CA LYS A 39 -4.56 5.03 -13.04
C LYS A 39 -4.05 6.47 -13.12
N LYS A 40 -4.27 7.28 -12.07
CA LYS A 40 -3.79 8.66 -11.99
C LYS A 40 -2.27 8.77 -11.97
N SER A 41 -1.59 7.81 -11.34
CA SER A 41 -0.12 7.80 -11.29
C SER A 41 0.54 7.44 -12.63
N GLY A 42 -0.21 6.80 -13.54
CA GLY A 42 0.31 6.33 -14.82
C GLY A 42 1.23 5.10 -14.72
N VAL A 43 1.40 4.53 -13.53
CA VAL A 43 2.14 3.28 -13.34
C VAL A 43 1.29 2.08 -13.73
N GLN A 44 1.96 0.97 -14.04
CA GLN A 44 1.32 -0.32 -14.24
C GLN A 44 1.87 -1.28 -13.19
N ILE A 45 0.97 -1.91 -12.43
CA ILE A 45 1.34 -3.00 -11.52
C ILE A 45 1.46 -4.26 -12.37
N LYS A 46 2.58 -4.97 -12.26
CA LYS A 46 2.79 -6.27 -12.89
C LYS A 46 2.88 -7.34 -11.81
N ARG A 47 2.49 -8.56 -12.17
CA ARG A 47 2.68 -9.74 -11.32
C ARG A 47 4.13 -9.87 -10.88
N GLY A 48 4.34 -9.86 -9.56
CA GLY A 48 5.67 -9.94 -8.94
C GLY A 48 6.26 -8.60 -8.52
N ASP A 49 5.64 -7.47 -8.88
CA ASP A 49 6.07 -6.15 -8.42
C ASP A 49 5.82 -5.99 -6.91
N ILE A 50 6.72 -5.24 -6.27
CA ILE A 50 6.51 -4.74 -4.92
C ILE A 50 5.69 -3.45 -5.01
N VAL A 51 4.47 -3.46 -4.46
CA VAL A 51 3.61 -2.27 -4.44
C VAL A 51 3.80 -1.51 -3.12
N LEU A 52 4.37 -0.31 -3.20
CA LEU A 52 4.47 0.61 -2.08
C LEU A 52 3.31 1.62 -2.11
N LEU A 53 2.53 1.64 -1.03
CA LEU A 53 1.45 2.61 -0.85
C LEU A 53 1.94 3.77 0.02
N TYR A 54 2.14 4.94 -0.59
CA TYR A 54 2.56 6.13 0.15
C TYR A 54 1.36 6.85 0.78
N THR A 55 1.18 6.68 2.09
CA THR A 55 0.09 7.28 2.88
C THR A 55 0.45 8.60 3.54
N ALA A 56 1.72 9.03 3.43
CA ALA A 56 2.32 10.11 4.23
C ALA A 56 2.23 9.94 5.77
N HIS A 57 1.81 8.77 6.28
CA HIS A 57 1.59 8.54 7.72
C HIS A 57 2.84 8.82 8.56
N TRP A 58 3.99 8.32 8.13
CA TRP A 58 5.28 8.60 8.78
C TRP A 58 5.58 10.11 8.85
N ASN A 59 5.44 10.81 7.72
CA ASN A 59 5.74 12.23 7.64
C ASN A 59 4.85 13.06 8.56
N ARG A 60 3.56 12.68 8.70
CA ARG A 60 2.56 13.37 9.51
C ARG A 60 2.64 13.07 11.00
N HIS A 61 2.94 11.82 11.39
CA HIS A 61 2.70 11.36 12.75
C HIS A 61 3.93 10.81 13.48
N ARG A 62 5.11 10.70 12.85
CA ARG A 62 6.32 10.19 13.54
C ARG A 62 6.58 10.94 14.85
N GLY A 63 6.89 10.20 15.92
CA GLY A 63 7.18 10.77 17.24
C GLY A 63 5.96 11.27 18.03
N THR A 64 4.73 11.02 17.54
CA THR A 64 3.49 11.37 18.24
C THR A 64 2.70 10.12 18.64
N PRO A 65 1.83 10.19 19.67
CA PRO A 65 0.97 9.07 20.05
C PRO A 65 0.05 8.59 18.91
N SER A 66 -0.35 9.49 18.00
CA SER A 66 -1.24 9.16 16.89
C SER A 66 -0.59 8.25 15.84
N TYR A 67 0.74 8.08 15.87
CA TYR A 67 1.45 7.19 14.95
C TYR A 67 0.92 5.74 14.99
N SER A 68 0.46 5.28 16.15
CA SER A 68 -0.04 3.91 16.32
C SER A 68 -1.54 3.76 16.07
N THR A 69 -2.29 4.85 15.91
CA THR A 69 -3.76 4.81 15.91
C THR A 69 -4.41 5.43 14.68
N ASP A 70 -3.71 6.33 13.98
CA ASP A 70 -4.33 7.20 12.99
C ASP A 70 -4.01 6.81 11.54
N ASN A 71 -3.39 5.64 11.33
CA ASN A 71 -3.09 5.17 9.98
C ASN A 71 -4.39 4.93 9.16
N PRO A 72 -4.40 5.27 7.86
CA PRO A 72 -5.41 4.74 6.96
C PRO A 72 -5.19 3.22 6.77
N GLY A 73 -6.21 2.52 6.30
CA GLY A 73 -6.18 1.08 6.05
C GLY A 73 -6.86 0.70 4.74
N LEU A 74 -6.49 -0.45 4.19
CA LEU A 74 -7.16 -1.04 3.03
C LEU A 74 -8.39 -1.82 3.48
N THR A 75 -9.48 -1.75 2.70
CA THR A 75 -10.57 -2.73 2.88
C THR A 75 -10.09 -4.12 2.45
N LYS A 76 -10.84 -5.15 2.83
CA LYS A 76 -10.54 -6.53 2.42
C LYS A 76 -10.50 -6.65 0.89
N GLU A 77 -11.49 -6.06 0.22
CA GLU A 77 -11.64 -6.09 -1.24
C GLU A 77 -10.48 -5.37 -1.93
N ALA A 78 -9.95 -4.30 -1.32
CA ALA A 78 -8.77 -3.60 -1.82
C ALA A 78 -7.51 -4.47 -1.74
N CYS A 79 -7.35 -5.24 -0.66
CA CYS A 79 -6.27 -6.22 -0.53
C CYS A 79 -6.41 -7.36 -1.55
N GLU A 80 -7.63 -7.88 -1.75
CA GLU A 80 -7.90 -8.92 -2.75
C GLU A 80 -7.63 -8.42 -4.17
N TRP A 81 -8.07 -7.21 -4.51
CA TRP A 81 -7.78 -6.58 -5.80
C TRP A 81 -6.27 -6.44 -6.06
N LEU A 82 -5.48 -6.03 -5.07
CA LEU A 82 -4.02 -5.96 -5.19
C LEU A 82 -3.37 -7.34 -5.39
N ALA A 83 -3.91 -8.37 -4.74
CA ALA A 83 -3.40 -9.74 -4.85
C ALA A 83 -3.68 -10.36 -6.22
N ASP A 84 -4.72 -9.89 -6.91
CA ASP A 84 -5.12 -10.35 -8.24
C ASP A 84 -4.39 -9.65 -9.41
N GLN A 85 -3.49 -8.68 -9.13
CA GLN A 85 -2.70 -7.97 -10.15
C GLN A 85 -1.61 -8.84 -10.80
#